data_AF-A0A2S8NTK8-F1
#
_entry.id   AF-A0A2S8NTK8-F1
#
_cell.length_a   1.000
_cell.length_b   1.000
_cell.length_c   1.000
_cell.angle_alpha   90.00
_cell.angle_beta   90.00
_cell.angle_gamma   90.00
#
_symmetry.space_group_name_H-M   'P 1'
#
loop_
_entity.id
_entity.type
_entity.pdbx_description
1 polymer ?
#
loop_
_entity_poly.entity_id
_entity_poly.type
_entity_poly.pdbx_seq_one_letter_code
_entity_poly.pdbx_strand_id
1 'polypeptide(L)' 'LAQIGLIFIYLINGAVITEYIFNLQGIGKLVMKAFQDRDYPLLQCCIILIAFFISIFNLSLDLIYFWLNPKINQKI' A
#
# COMPACT_ATOMS: atom_id res chain seq x y z
N LEU A 1 13.72 -10.26 1.22
CA LEU A 1 13.11 -8.90 1.27
C LEU A 1 11.75 -8.84 0.57
N ALA A 2 11.59 -9.39 -0.65
CA ALA A 2 10.31 -9.41 -1.36
C ALA A 2 9.15 -10.01 -0.52
N GLN A 3 9.40 -11.09 0.23
CA GLN A 3 8.43 -11.67 1.15
C GLN A 3 8.08 -10.76 2.33
N ILE A 4 9.02 -9.96 2.82
CA ILE A 4 8.79 -8.98 3.90
C ILE A 4 7.90 -7.84 3.36
N GLY A 5 8.14 -7.39 2.13
CA GLY A 5 7.28 -6.42 1.45
C GLY A 5 5.85 -6.93 1.28
N LEU A 6 5.68 -8.18 0.85
CA LEU A 6 4.36 -8.81 0.74
C LEU A 6 3.62 -8.91 2.08
N ILE A 7 4.30 -9.28 3.15
CA ILE A 7 3.71 -9.34 4.50
C ILE A 7 3.30 -7.94 4.98
N PHE A 8 4.09 -6.91 4.66
CA PHE A 8 3.75 -5.53 4.99
C PHE A 8 2.48 -5.04 4.27
N ILE A 9 2.32 -5.39 2.99
CA ILE A 9 1.10 -5.10 2.21
C ILE A 9 -0.12 -5.81 2.79
N TYR A 10 0.06 -7.04 3.29
CA TYR A 10 -0.98 -7.80 3.98
C TYR A 10 -1.40 -7.13 5.30
N LEU A 11 -0.43 -6.63 6.08
CA LEU A 11 -0.70 -5.89 7.32
C LEU A 11 -1.47 -4.60 7.06
N ILE A 12 -1.12 -3.85 6.00
CA ILE A 12 -1.85 -2.65 5.59
C ILE A 12 -3.30 -2.97 5.19
N ASN A 13 -3.52 -4.05 4.43
CA ASN A 13 -4.87 -4.48 4.08
C ASN A 13 -5.69 -4.90 5.31
N GLY A 14 -5.06 -5.62 6.26
CA GLY A 14 -5.69 -5.96 7.53
C GLY A 14 -6.08 -4.72 8.34
N ALA A 15 -5.20 -3.71 8.38
CA ALA A 15 -5.46 -2.44 9.07
C ALA A 15 -6.70 -1.73 8.50
N VAL A 16 -6.84 -1.63 7.18
CA VAL A 16 -8.01 -1.02 6.50
C VAL A 16 -9.32 -1.69 6.91
N ILE A 17 -9.34 -3.03 6.95
CA ILE A 17 -10.53 -3.80 7.35
C ILE A 17 -10.86 -3.54 8.83
N THR A 18 -9.85 -3.49 9.70
CA THR A 18 -10.06 -3.17 11.12
C THR A 18 -10.52 -1.72 11.33
N GLU A 19 -10.05 -0.75 10.55
CA GLU A 19 -10.53 0.63 10.60
C GLU A 19 -12.02 0.72 10.25
N TYR A 20 -12.46 -0.05 9.25
CA TYR A 20 -13.85 -0.09 8.83
C TYR A 20 -14.75 -0.72 9.91
N ILE A 21 -14.39 -1.89 10.43
CA ILE A 21 -15.20 -2.62 11.42
C ILE A 21 -15.30 -1.86 12.75
N PHE A 22 -14.20 -1.28 13.23
CA PHE A 22 -14.17 -0.53 14.49
C PHE A 22 -14.50 0.97 14.34
N ASN A 23 -14.89 1.39 13.12
CA ASN A 23 -15.29 2.76 12.80
C ASN A 23 -14.23 3.83 13.13
N LEU A 24 -12.95 3.46 13.19
CA LEU A 24 -11.82 4.34 13.48
C LEU A 24 -11.68 5.41 12.37
N GLN A 25 -11.21 6.60 12.73
CA GLN A 25 -10.98 7.69 11.78
C GLN A 25 -9.72 7.41 10.97
N GLY A 26 -9.90 6.66 9.87
CA GLY A 26 -8.85 6.17 9.01
C GLY A 26 -9.11 6.44 7.53
N ILE A 27 -8.07 6.23 6.71
CA ILE A 27 -8.15 6.36 5.25
C ILE A 27 -9.09 5.30 4.68
N GLY A 28 -9.09 4.08 5.23
CA GLY A 28 -9.97 2.99 4.81
C GLY A 28 -11.46 3.31 4.95
N LYS A 29 -11.83 3.99 6.04
CA LYS A 29 -13.21 4.43 6.29
C LYS A 29 -13.66 5.52 5.32
N LEU A 30 -12.76 6.45 4.97
CA LEU A 30 -13.03 7.49 3.97
C LEU A 30 -13.31 6.88 2.59
N VAL A 31 -12.53 5.87 2.18
CA VAL A 31 -12.75 5.16 0.91
C VAL A 31 -14.09 4.43 0.91
N MET A 32 -14.42 3.72 2.00
CA MET A 32 -15.69 3.00 2.10
C MET A 32 -16.89 3.94 2.13
N LYS A 33 -16.78 5.10 2.79
CA LYS A 33 -17.83 6.12 2.77
C LYS A 33 -18.03 6.70 1.37
N ALA A 34 -16.94 7.06 0.67
CA ALA A 34 -16.99 7.51 -0.72
C ALA A 34 -17.61 6.46 -1.66
N PHE A 35 -17.34 5.17 -1.39
CA PHE A 35 -17.96 4.06 -2.11
C PHE A 35 -19.47 3.98 -1.87
N GLN A 36 -19.90 4.17 -0.62
CA GLN A 36 -21.32 4.15 -0.23
C GLN A 36 -22.11 5.33 -0.80
N ASP A 37 -21.52 6.53 -0.76
CA ASP A 37 -22.12 7.76 -1.33
C ASP A 37 -22.05 7.79 -2.88
N ARG A 38 -21.45 6.76 -3.50
CA ARG A 38 -21.20 6.65 -4.96
C ARG A 38 -20.45 7.84 -5.54
N ASP A 39 -19.63 8.49 -4.73
CA ASP A 39 -18.75 9.56 -5.15
C ASP A 39 -17.53 8.99 -5.86
N TYR A 40 -17.71 8.59 -7.12
CA TYR A 40 -16.65 8.07 -7.98
C TYR A 40 -15.38 8.96 -8.04
N PRO A 41 -15.47 10.30 -8.09
CA PRO A 41 -14.28 11.16 -8.09
C PRO A 41 -13.47 11.05 -6.79
N LEU A 42 -14.16 10.99 -5.65
CA LEU A 42 -13.53 10.89 -4.34
C LEU A 42 -12.86 9.53 -4.16
N LEU A 43 -13.56 8.46 -4.55
CA LEU A 43 -13.03 7.10 -4.57
C LEU A 43 -11.74 7.02 -5.41
N GLN A 44 -11.76 7.61 -6.61
CA GLN A 44 -10.61 7.57 -7.51
C GLN A 44 -9.41 8.34 -6.95
N CYS A 45 -9.62 9.51 -6.35
CA CYS A 45 -8.58 10.24 -5.63
C CYS A 45 -7.94 9.38 -4.52
N CYS A 46 -8.76 8.71 -3.72
CA CYS A 46 -8.26 7.83 -2.66
C CYS A 46 -7.45 6.64 -3.22
N ILE A 47 -7.93 6.00 -4.29
CA ILE A 47 -7.22 4.88 -4.91
C ILE A 47 -5.86 5.31 -5.45
N ILE A 48 -5.79 6.45 -6.15
CA ILE A 48 -4.53 6.99 -6.68
C ILE A 48 -3.56 7.31 -5.54
N LEU A 49 -4.03 7.91 -4.45
CA LEU A 49 -3.23 8.19 -3.26
C LEU A 49 -2.65 6.91 -2.65
N ILE A 50 -3.48 5.89 -2.44
CA ILE A 50 -3.05 4.60 -1.88
C ILE A 50 -2.05 3.91 -2.82
N ALA A 51 -2.34 3.88 -4.12
CA ALA A 51 -1.45 3.31 -5.13
C ALA A 51 -0.09 4.04 -5.18
N PHE A 52 -0.08 5.36 -5.04
CA PHE A 52 1.13 6.18 -4.97
C PHE A 52 1.99 5.82 -3.76
N PHE A 53 1.39 5.71 -2.57
CA PHE A 53 2.11 5.28 -1.36
C PHE A 53 2.67 3.86 -1.49
N ILE A 54 1.88 2.92 -2.03
CA ILE A 54 2.34 1.55 -2.26
C ILE A 54 3.48 1.51 -3.28
N SER A 55 3.41 2.33 -4.33
CA SER A 55 4.47 2.43 -5.34
C SER A 55 5.77 2.99 -4.76
N ILE A 56 5.70 4.03 -3.92
CA ILE A 56 6.86 4.56 -3.19
C ILE A 56 7.47 3.49 -2.27
N PHE A 57 6.63 2.73 -1.57
CA PHE A 57 7.09 1.67 -0.68
C PHE A 57 7.80 0.57 -1.46
N ASN A 58 7.22 0.11 -2.56
CA ASN A 58 7.86 -0.86 -3.45
C ASN A 58 9.20 -0.34 -4.00
N LEU A 59 9.25 0.91 -4.46
CA LEU A 59 10.48 1.51 -4.96
C LEU A 59 11.55 1.62 -3.85
N SER A 60 11.14 1.91 -2.62
CA SER A 60 12.03 1.92 -1.46
C SER A 60 12.59 0.52 -1.16
N LEU A 61 11.75 -0.52 -1.26
CA LEU A 61 12.19 -1.91 -1.12
C LEU A 61 13.17 -2.31 -2.21
N ASP A 62 12.93 -1.92 -3.46
CA ASP A 62 13.83 -2.16 -4.58
C ASP A 62 15.18 -1.47 -4.37
N LEU A 63 15.18 -0.24 -3.86
CA LEU A 63 16.39 0.51 -3.55
C LEU A 63 17.20 -0.14 -2.42
N ILE A 64 16.51 -0.58 -1.36
CA ILE A 64 17.14 -1.35 -0.27
C ILE A 64 17.69 -2.67 -0.83
N TYR A 65 16.98 -3.32 -1.76
CA TYR A 65 17.43 -4.55 -2.40
C TYR A 65 18.72 -4.34 -3.20
N PHE A 66 18.79 -3.26 -3.98
CA PHE A 66 19.98 -2.87 -4.72
C PHE A 66 21.17 -2.62 -3.79
N TRP A 67 20.94 -1.91 -2.68
CA TRP A 67 21.98 -1.61 -1.69
C TRP A 67 22.47 -2.85 -0.92
N LEU A 68 21.55 -3.76 -0.56
CA LEU A 68 21.88 -4.98 0.16
C LEU A 68 22.52 -6.05 -0.74
N ASN A 69 22.36 -5.97 -2.07
CA ASN A 69 22.96 -6.88 -3.03
C ASN A 69 24.04 -6.23 -3.91
N PRO A 70 25.27 -6.04 -3.41
CA PRO A 70 26.43 -5.69 -4.24
C PRO A 70 26.95 -6.83 -5.13
N LYS A 71 26.26 -8.00 -5.20
CA LYS A 71 26.74 -9.21 -5.92
C LYS A 71 25.98 -9.60 -7.20
N ILE A 72 25.00 -8.82 -7.67
CA ILE A 72 24.28 -9.15 -8.92
C ILE A 72 25.11 -8.85 -10.19
N ASN A 73 26.36 -8.39 -10.05
CA ASN A 73 27.24 -8.13 -11.19
C ASN A 73 27.91 -9.39 -11.80
N GLN A 74 27.50 -10.62 -11.45
CA GLN A 74 28.04 -11.83 -12.08
C GLN A 74 27.02 -12.97 -12.13
N LYS A 75 26.10 -12.92 -13.09
CA LYS A 75 25.86 -14.02 -14.04
C LYS A 75 24.79 -13.61 -15.05
N ILE A 76 25.28 -13.19 -16.21
CA ILE A 76 24.63 -13.43 -17.50
C ILE A 76 24.89 -14.90 -17.87
#